data_AF-A0A931XXF6-F1
#
_entry.id   AF-A0A931XXF6-F1
#
_cell.length_a   1.000
_cell.length_b   1.000
_cell.length_c   1.000
_cell.angle_alpha   90.00
_cell.angle_beta   90.00
_cell.angle_gamma   90.00
#
_symmetry.space_group_name_H-M   'P 1'
#
loop_
_entity.id
_entity.type
_entity.pdbx_description
1 polymer ?
#
loop_
_entity_poly.entity_id
_entity_poly.type
_entity_poly.pdbx_seq_one_letter_code
_entity_poly.pdbx_strand_id
1 'polypeptide(L)'
;MASALQRDLETIELPIPMIREQLLPAMRAMANGEPLGKDVRYFRLFVDSTTQSPRQRAFFLQISAEFFCAAEHWDKARDALTAAAEMPLIDVLWMDRCPAIAELRDDAAFARARAIVAARAADVFA
;
A
#
# COMPACT_ATOMS: atom_id res chain seq x y z
N MET A 1 12.87 1.70 -18.72
CA MET A 1 13.12 1.42 -17.28
C MET A 1 12.54 0.09 -16.80
N ALA A 2 11.43 -0.42 -17.37
CA ALA A 2 10.84 -1.70 -16.97
C ALA A 2 11.77 -2.95 -17.11
N SER A 3 12.74 -2.94 -18.03
CA SER A 3 13.52 -4.15 -18.38
C SER A 3 14.61 -4.59 -17.39
N ALA A 4 15.08 -3.70 -16.50
CA ALA A 4 16.05 -4.08 -15.46
C ALA A 4 15.34 -4.73 -14.28
N LEU A 5 14.30 -4.06 -13.77
CA LEU A 5 13.44 -4.58 -12.70
C LEU A 5 12.83 -5.95 -13.08
N GLN A 6 12.37 -6.11 -14.32
CA GLN A 6 11.82 -7.38 -14.80
C GLN A 6 12.82 -8.54 -14.65
N ARG A 7 14.08 -8.32 -15.08
CA ARG A 7 15.16 -9.32 -15.02
C ARG A 7 15.59 -9.64 -13.58
N ASP A 8 15.64 -8.63 -12.73
CA ASP A 8 15.97 -8.82 -11.31
C ASP A 8 14.89 -9.66 -10.61
N LEU A 9 13.61 -9.40 -10.91
CA LEU A 9 12.49 -10.17 -10.37
C LEU A 9 12.44 -11.62 -10.88
N GLU A 10 13.03 -11.92 -12.04
CA GLU A 10 13.08 -13.27 -12.62
C GLU A 10 14.20 -14.12 -12.04
N THR A 11 15.25 -13.50 -11.49
CA THR A 11 16.44 -14.21 -10.96
C THR A 11 16.43 -14.37 -9.45
N ILE A 12 15.56 -13.65 -8.72
CA ILE A 12 15.43 -13.78 -7.27
C ILE A 12 14.64 -15.05 -6.92
N GLU A 13 15.30 -16.00 -6.23
CA GLU A 13 14.59 -17.05 -5.51
C GLU A 13 13.82 -16.43 -4.34
N LEU A 14 12.55 -16.11 -4.57
CA LEU A 14 11.66 -15.69 -3.51
C LEU A 14 11.31 -16.93 -2.67
N PRO A 15 11.72 -17.00 -1.39
CA PRO A 15 11.59 -18.20 -0.56
C PRO A 15 10.15 -18.46 -0.11
N ILE A 16 9.23 -17.51 -0.37
CA ILE A 16 7.83 -17.58 0.04
C ILE A 16 6.97 -17.69 -1.24
N PRO A 17 6.34 -18.84 -1.50
CA PRO A 17 5.49 -19.06 -2.68
C PRO A 17 4.41 -17.98 -2.86
N MET A 18 3.83 -17.51 -1.75
CA MET A 18 2.85 -16.41 -1.74
C MET A 18 3.38 -15.12 -2.40
N ILE A 19 4.66 -14.76 -2.19
CA ILE A 19 5.23 -13.55 -2.81
C ILE A 19 5.37 -13.75 -4.32
N ARG A 20 5.88 -14.91 -4.74
CA ARG A 20 6.13 -15.23 -6.15
C ARG A 20 4.83 -15.36 -6.94
N GLU A 21 3.84 -16.03 -6.38
CA GLU A 21 2.63 -16.45 -7.10
C GLU A 21 1.50 -15.43 -7.00
N GLN A 22 1.44 -14.63 -5.92
CA GLN A 22 0.33 -13.70 -5.70
C GLN A 22 0.78 -12.24 -5.78
N LEU A 23 1.85 -11.88 -5.08
CA LEU A 23 2.27 -10.48 -4.98
C LEU A 23 2.95 -9.97 -6.25
N LEU A 24 3.89 -10.75 -6.80
CA LEU A 24 4.68 -10.35 -7.96
C LEU A 24 3.83 -10.08 -9.22
N PRO A 25 2.85 -10.93 -9.60
CA PRO A 25 2.00 -10.64 -10.75
C PRO A 25 1.17 -9.38 -10.56
N ALA A 26 0.64 -9.16 -9.35
CA ALA A 26 -0.12 -7.95 -9.04
C ALA A 26 0.74 -6.69 -9.15
N MET A 27 1.97 -6.70 -8.61
CA MET A 27 2.90 -5.58 -8.74
C MET A 27 3.25 -5.28 -10.20
N ARG A 28 3.45 -6.30 -11.04
CA ARG A 28 3.72 -6.13 -12.47
C ARG A 28 2.53 -5.49 -13.19
N ALA A 29 1.33 -6.01 -12.95
CA ALA A 29 0.11 -5.45 -13.54
C ALA A 29 -0.06 -3.98 -13.16
N MET A 30 0.09 -3.64 -11.88
CA MET A 30 0.04 -2.25 -11.40
C MET A 30 1.08 -1.36 -12.09
N ALA A 31 2.34 -1.83 -12.18
CA ALA A 31 3.43 -1.07 -12.78
C ALA A 31 3.22 -0.80 -14.28
N ASN A 32 2.52 -1.69 -14.97
CA ASN A 32 2.20 -1.56 -16.40
C ASN A 32 0.88 -0.82 -16.66
N GLY A 33 0.13 -0.44 -15.61
CA GLY A 33 -1.23 0.09 -15.75
C GLY A 33 -2.23 -0.94 -16.27
N GLU A 34 -1.92 -2.23 -16.13
CA GLU A 34 -2.82 -3.32 -16.48
C GLU A 34 -3.84 -3.54 -15.36
N PRO A 35 -5.07 -3.99 -15.69
CA PRO A 35 -6.07 -4.29 -14.67
C PRO A 35 -5.54 -5.30 -13.66
N LEU A 36 -5.61 -4.93 -12.38
CA LEU A 36 -5.29 -5.85 -11.30
C LEU A 36 -6.36 -6.97 -11.26
N GLY A 37 -5.93 -8.22 -11.36
CA GLY A 37 -6.83 -9.37 -11.33
C GLY A 37 -7.61 -9.52 -10.02
N LYS A 38 -8.48 -10.53 -9.93
CA LYS A 38 -9.33 -10.85 -8.75
C LYS A 38 -8.58 -11.10 -7.43
N ASP A 39 -7.26 -11.08 -7.46
CA ASP A 39 -6.33 -11.50 -6.41
C ASP A 39 -5.84 -10.33 -5.52
N VAL A 40 -6.22 -9.08 -5.81
CA VAL A 40 -5.93 -7.93 -4.92
C VAL A 40 -6.50 -8.13 -3.51
N ARG A 41 -7.51 -9.00 -3.37
CA ARG A 41 -8.10 -9.37 -2.07
C ARG A 41 -7.10 -10.03 -1.11
N TYR A 42 -6.05 -10.67 -1.62
CA TYR A 42 -5.05 -11.35 -0.79
C TYR A 42 -4.06 -10.38 -0.12
N PHE A 43 -4.03 -9.11 -0.52
CA PHE A 43 -3.14 -8.12 0.12
C PHE A 43 -3.40 -7.96 1.62
N ARG A 44 -4.65 -8.14 2.05
CA ARG A 44 -5.00 -8.09 3.48
C ARG A 44 -4.34 -9.20 4.30
N LEU A 45 -4.00 -10.34 3.69
CA LEU A 45 -3.27 -11.41 4.37
C LEU A 45 -1.87 -10.98 4.83
N PHE A 46 -1.27 -9.99 4.16
CA PHE A 46 0.00 -9.43 4.59
C PHE A 46 -0.12 -8.52 5.81
N VAL A 47 -1.30 -7.93 6.08
CA VAL A 47 -1.49 -6.95 7.16
C VAL A 47 -1.80 -7.63 8.50
N ASP A 48 -2.47 -8.79 8.46
CA ASP A 48 -3.00 -9.47 9.64
C ASP A 48 -2.00 -10.46 10.29
N SER A 49 -0.74 -10.48 9.85
CA SER A 49 0.30 -11.33 10.46
C SER A 49 0.71 -10.79 11.83
N THR A 50 0.57 -11.63 12.87
CA THR A 50 0.98 -11.30 14.25
C THR A 50 2.49 -11.19 14.45
N THR A 51 3.30 -11.55 13.45
CA THR A 51 4.76 -11.48 13.51
C THR A 51 5.32 -10.13 13.05
N GLN A 52 4.48 -9.22 12.56
CA GLN A 52 4.93 -7.94 12.01
C GLN A 52 4.97 -6.84 13.07
N SER A 53 6.02 -6.03 13.02
CA SER A 53 6.07 -4.80 13.79
C SER A 53 4.96 -3.83 13.35
N PRO A 54 4.48 -2.93 14.24
CA PRO A 54 3.47 -1.93 13.87
C PRO A 54 3.85 -1.09 12.65
N ARG A 55 5.14 -0.77 12.47
CA ARG A 55 5.64 -0.05 11.28
C ARG A 55 5.50 -0.88 10.00
N GLN A 56 5.82 -2.17 10.04
CA GLN A 56 5.64 -3.05 8.87
C GLN A 56 4.17 -3.19 8.51
N ARG A 57 3.27 -3.28 9.50
CA ARG A 57 1.83 -3.31 9.27
C ARG A 57 1.34 -2.02 8.61
N ALA A 58 1.79 -0.85 9.10
CA ALA A 58 1.50 0.43 8.47
C ALA A 58 1.93 0.46 6.99
N PHE A 59 3.15 -0.02 6.70
CA PHE A 59 3.66 -0.10 5.33
C PHE A 59 2.80 -1.00 4.42
N PHE A 60 2.40 -2.19 4.88
CA PHE A 60 1.54 -3.06 4.08
C PHE A 60 0.12 -2.48 3.90
N LEU A 61 -0.36 -1.70 4.86
CA LEU A 61 -1.62 -0.97 4.72
C LEU A 61 -1.51 0.18 3.69
N GLN A 62 -0.38 0.88 3.63
CA GLN A 62 -0.11 1.87 2.56
C GLN A 62 -0.17 1.21 1.20
N ILE A 63 0.57 0.10 1.01
CA ILE A 63 0.56 -0.64 -0.26
C ILE A 63 -0.87 -1.13 -0.56
N SER A 64 -1.58 -1.69 0.41
CA SER A 64 -2.96 -2.16 0.21
C SER A 64 -3.88 -1.05 -0.27
N ALA A 65 -3.77 0.16 0.29
CA ALA A 65 -4.55 1.31 -0.15
C ALA A 65 -4.25 1.68 -1.61
N GLU A 66 -2.98 1.69 -2.01
CA GLU A 66 -2.57 1.95 -3.40
C GLU A 66 -3.14 0.91 -4.38
N PHE A 67 -3.03 -0.38 -4.04
CA PHE A 67 -3.55 -1.47 -4.85
C PHE A 67 -5.07 -1.44 -4.97
N PHE A 68 -5.78 -1.16 -3.88
CA PHE A 68 -7.24 -1.05 -3.93
C PHE A 68 -7.70 0.17 -4.72
N CYS A 69 -6.99 1.29 -4.67
CA CYS A 69 -7.30 2.43 -5.55
C CYS A 69 -7.05 2.10 -7.02
N ALA A 70 -5.90 1.48 -7.33
CA ALA A 70 -5.59 1.07 -8.69
C ALA A 70 -6.57 0.03 -9.26
N ALA A 71 -7.22 -0.75 -8.40
CA ALA A 71 -8.27 -1.69 -8.75
C ALA A 71 -9.70 -1.12 -8.60
N GLU A 72 -9.85 0.18 -8.36
CA GLU A 72 -11.13 0.88 -8.17
C GLU A 72 -12.01 0.30 -7.04
N HIS A 73 -11.39 -0.35 -6.05
CA HIS A 73 -12.04 -0.86 -4.85
C HIS A 73 -12.05 0.20 -3.74
N TRP A 74 -12.76 1.30 -3.97
CA TRP A 74 -12.71 2.51 -3.14
C TRP A 74 -13.01 2.27 -1.66
N ASP A 75 -14.01 1.45 -1.32
CA ASP A 75 -14.33 1.15 0.08
C ASP A 75 -13.16 0.48 0.80
N LYS A 76 -12.53 -0.50 0.15
CA LYS A 76 -11.37 -1.21 0.72
C LYS A 76 -10.14 -0.32 0.79
N ALA A 77 -9.97 0.58 -0.17
CA ALA A 77 -8.91 1.57 -0.13
C ALA A 77 -9.06 2.50 1.08
N ARG A 78 -10.29 2.96 1.36
CA ARG A 78 -10.61 3.79 2.53
C ARG A 78 -10.42 3.04 3.84
N ASP A 79 -10.83 1.78 3.91
CA ASP A 79 -10.59 0.93 5.08
C ASP A 79 -9.08 0.77 5.35
N ALA A 80 -8.30 0.47 4.30
CA ALA A 80 -6.85 0.31 4.42
C ALA A 80 -6.18 1.62 4.85
N LEU A 81 -6.58 2.77 4.27
CA LEU A 81 -6.07 4.09 4.64
C LEU A 81 -6.38 4.43 6.11
N THR A 82 -7.61 4.18 6.54
CA THR A 82 -8.04 4.45 7.92
C THR A 82 -7.24 3.59 8.90
N ALA A 83 -7.12 2.29 8.63
CA ALA A 83 -6.30 1.39 9.42
C ALA A 83 -4.81 1.80 9.42
N ALA A 84 -4.28 2.29 8.30
CA ALA A 84 -2.90 2.78 8.23
C ALA A 84 -2.69 3.98 9.17
N ALA A 85 -3.68 4.88 9.24
CA ALA A 85 -3.65 6.02 10.14
C ALA A 85 -3.82 5.64 11.62
N GLU A 86 -4.33 4.46 11.95
CA GLU A 86 -4.34 3.94 13.34
C GLU A 86 -2.98 3.36 13.76
N MET A 87 -2.12 3.02 12.81
CA MET A 87 -0.76 2.53 13.03
C MET A 87 0.23 3.70 13.18
N PRO A 88 1.49 3.49 13.62
CA PRO A 88 2.50 4.55 13.74
C PRO A 88 3.05 4.99 12.38
N LEU A 89 2.16 5.34 11.45
CA LEU A 89 2.47 5.92 10.16
C LEU A 89 2.82 7.40 10.32
N ILE A 90 3.93 7.82 9.69
CA ILE A 90 4.44 9.20 9.67
C ILE A 90 4.66 9.73 8.24
N ASP A 91 4.36 8.93 7.23
CA ASP A 91 4.67 9.23 5.83
C ASP A 91 3.63 10.19 5.22
N VAL A 92 3.75 11.48 5.56
CA VAL A 92 2.89 12.54 5.03
C VAL A 92 3.12 12.75 3.53
N LEU A 93 4.35 12.57 3.06
CA LEU A 93 4.71 12.76 1.66
C LEU A 93 3.97 11.75 0.78
N TRP A 94 3.89 10.48 1.20
CA TRP A 94 3.07 9.48 0.53
C TRP A 94 1.62 9.91 0.40
N MET A 95 0.99 10.38 1.49
CA MET A 95 -0.39 10.86 1.44
C MET A 95 -0.56 12.00 0.41
N ASP A 96 0.33 12.98 0.45
CA ASP A 96 0.21 14.18 -0.36
C ASP A 96 0.59 13.99 -1.83
N ARG A 97 1.46 13.02 -2.14
CA ARG A 97 2.09 12.91 -3.47
C ARG A 97 1.92 11.57 -4.16
N CYS A 98 1.49 10.51 -3.48
CA CYS A 98 1.28 9.23 -4.14
C CYS A 98 0.15 9.33 -5.18
N PRO A 99 0.42 9.07 -6.47
CA PRO A 99 -0.59 9.17 -7.52
C PRO A 99 -1.64 8.06 -7.41
N ALA A 100 -1.27 6.89 -6.88
CA ALA A 100 -2.19 5.75 -6.78
C ALA A 100 -3.38 6.03 -5.87
N ILE A 101 -3.25 6.92 -4.88
CA ILE A 101 -4.33 7.28 -3.94
C ILE A 101 -4.91 8.67 -4.22
N ALA A 102 -4.59 9.29 -5.36
CA ALA A 102 -4.96 10.68 -5.65
C ALA A 102 -6.48 10.91 -5.59
N GLU A 103 -7.27 9.95 -6.07
CA GLU A 103 -8.74 9.99 -6.06
C GLU A 103 -9.34 10.00 -4.63
N LEU A 104 -8.58 9.59 -3.61
CA LEU A 104 -9.05 9.64 -2.23
C LEU A 104 -8.90 11.02 -1.57
N ARG A 105 -8.16 11.96 -2.18
CA ARG A 105 -7.78 13.21 -1.49
C ARG A 105 -8.97 14.13 -1.16
N ASP A 106 -10.04 14.03 -1.93
CA ASP A 106 -11.28 14.77 -1.70
C ASP A 106 -12.20 14.07 -0.66
N ASP A 107 -11.84 12.87 -0.19
CA ASP A 107 -12.61 12.13 0.80
C ASP A 107 -12.37 12.67 2.23
N ALA A 108 -13.45 12.85 2.98
CA ALA A 108 -13.37 13.32 4.37
C ALA A 108 -12.57 12.37 5.29
N ALA A 109 -12.60 11.06 5.02
CA ALA A 109 -11.78 10.08 5.73
C ALA A 109 -10.29 10.28 5.45
N PHE A 110 -9.93 10.62 4.21
CA PHE A 110 -8.56 10.96 3.86
C PHE A 110 -8.06 12.18 4.61
N ALA A 111 -8.85 13.26 4.64
CA ALA A 111 -8.49 14.47 5.39
C ALA A 111 -8.24 14.19 6.88
N ARG A 112 -9.08 13.36 7.50
CA ARG A 112 -8.90 12.92 8.90
C ARG A 112 -7.62 12.09 9.08
N ALA A 113 -7.41 11.08 8.25
CA ALA A 113 -6.21 10.25 8.27
C ALA A 113 -4.94 11.10 8.12
N ARG A 114 -4.95 12.06 7.19
CA ARG A 114 -3.82 12.96 6.93
C ARG A 114 -3.50 13.83 8.12
N ALA A 115 -4.51 14.40 8.79
CA ALA A 115 -4.30 15.21 9.98
C ALA A 115 -3.59 14.44 11.09
N ILE A 116 -4.00 13.18 11.31
CA ILE A 116 -3.39 12.29 12.31
C ILE A 116 -1.92 12.01 11.97
N VAL A 117 -1.64 11.61 10.72
CA VAL A 117 -0.28 11.29 10.27
C VAL A 117 0.62 12.53 10.31
N ALA A 118 0.10 13.70 9.92
CA ALA A 118 0.83 14.96 9.94
C ALA A 118 1.20 15.40 11.36
N ALA A 119 0.29 15.25 12.33
CA ALA A 119 0.59 15.52 13.73
C ALA A 119 1.73 14.63 14.24
N ARG A 120 1.66 13.32 13.99
CA ARG A 120 2.74 12.39 14.38
C ARG A 120 4.07 12.70 13.71
N ALA A 121 4.06 13.10 12.44
CA ALA A 121 5.27 13.45 11.72
C ALA A 121 5.93 14.73 12.28
N ALA A 122 5.12 15.69 12.73
CA ALA A 122 5.62 16.91 13.37
C ALA A 122 6.34 16.58 14.70
N ASP A 123 5.80 15.64 15.48
CA ASP A 123 6.38 15.23 16.77
C ASP A 123 7.78 14.59 16.63
N VAL A 124 8.16 14.08 15.45
CA VAL A 124 9.50 13.50 15.21
C VAL A 124 10.60 14.56 15.27
N PHE A 125 10.27 15.82 14.95
CA PHE A 125 11.22 16.92 14.87
C PHE A 125 11.06 17.95 16.00
N ALA A 126 10.16 17.69 16.95
CA ALA A 126 9.95 18.52 18.14
C ALA A 126 11.01 18.24 19.22
#